data_AF-A0A947ARL5-F1
#
_entry.id   AF-A0A947ARL5-F1
#
_cell.length_a   1.000
_cell.length_b   1.000
_cell.length_c   1.000
_cell.angle_alpha   90.00
_cell.angle_beta   90.00
_cell.angle_gamma   90.00
#
_symmetry.space_group_name_H-M   'P 1'
#
loop_
_entity.id
_entity.type
_entity.pdbx_description
1 polymer ?
#
loop_
_entity_poly.entity_id
_entity_poly.type
_entity_poly.pdbx_seq_one_letter_code
_entity_poly.pdbx_strand_id
1 'polypeptide(L)'
;MMSIGAEKKRGKRGRGAAGKTPFLAAVSHNDKGHPVYMRMSKISSFTSNEINRWVSKHLHNDCIVTTDGYRSFSNLCEVVDLHHSINTEGIYNDSDNTLFHWVNTMIGNVKRAIHGTYHS
;
A
#
# COMPACT_ATOMS: atom_id res chain seq x y z
N MET A 1 -1.23 -3.20 1.66
CA MET A 1 -0.01 -2.84 0.90
C MET A 1 0.84 -4.07 0.57
N MET A 2 1.08 -4.43 -0.70
CA MET A 2 1.83 -5.64 -1.09
C MET A 2 3.07 -5.32 -1.96
N SER A 3 4.26 -5.77 -1.54
CA SER A 3 5.52 -5.64 -2.31
C SER A 3 5.79 -6.91 -3.14
N ILE A 4 5.90 -6.80 -4.47
CA ILE A 4 6.41 -7.90 -5.34
C ILE A 4 7.80 -7.50 -5.85
N GLY A 5 8.70 -8.46 -5.87
CA GLY A 5 10.00 -8.41 -6.54
C GLY A 5 10.41 -9.85 -6.86
N ALA A 6 10.92 -10.04 -8.06
CA ALA A 6 11.25 -11.31 -8.71
C ALA A 6 12.13 -12.24 -7.86
N GLU A 7 12.02 -13.54 -8.11
CA GLU A 7 12.79 -14.59 -7.44
C GLU A 7 14.29 -14.46 -7.70
N LYS A 8 15.08 -14.39 -6.62
CA LYS A 8 16.42 -14.98 -6.50
C LYS A 8 16.72 -15.25 -5.01
N LYS A 9 17.52 -16.30 -4.80
CA LYS A 9 17.68 -17.16 -3.61
C LYS A 9 17.68 -16.51 -2.21
N ARG A 10 17.10 -17.26 -1.26
CA ARG A 10 17.31 -17.32 0.21
C ARG A 10 17.55 -15.97 0.93
N GLY A 11 16.55 -15.09 0.89
CA GLY A 11 16.48 -13.87 1.71
C GLY A 11 15.07 -13.68 2.30
N LYS A 12 14.94 -12.77 3.28
CA LYS A 12 13.67 -12.42 3.95
C LYS A 12 12.61 -12.11 2.87
N ARG A 13 11.51 -12.88 2.82
CA ARG A 13 10.43 -12.66 1.83
C ARG A 13 9.58 -11.46 2.27
N GLY A 14 9.01 -10.75 1.30
CA GLY A 14 8.08 -9.64 1.56
C GLY A 14 8.74 -8.27 1.75
N ARG A 15 8.17 -7.44 2.62
CA ARG A 15 8.60 -6.06 2.89
C ARG A 15 9.99 -6.06 3.54
N GLY A 16 10.88 -5.16 3.11
CA GLY A 16 12.25 -5.08 3.62
C GLY A 16 13.16 -6.24 3.19
N ALA A 17 12.75 -7.03 2.19
CA ALA A 17 13.63 -7.98 1.53
C ALA A 17 14.81 -7.23 0.88
N ALA A 18 16.02 -7.77 1.03
CA ALA A 18 17.20 -7.23 0.38
C ALA A 18 16.98 -7.12 -1.14
N GLY A 19 17.29 -5.96 -1.71
CA GLY A 19 17.10 -5.67 -3.14
C GLY A 19 15.71 -5.18 -3.55
N LYS A 20 14.74 -5.05 -2.62
CA LYS A 20 13.44 -4.42 -2.91
C LYS A 20 13.42 -2.96 -2.46
N THR A 21 13.04 -2.06 -3.35
CA THR A 21 12.77 -0.66 -3.00
C THR A 21 11.50 -0.56 -2.18
N PRO A 22 11.54 -0.05 -0.94
CA PRO A 22 10.33 0.20 -0.17
C PRO A 22 9.52 1.34 -0.80
N PHE A 23 8.23 1.12 -0.95
CA PHE A 23 7.30 2.11 -1.47
C PHE A 23 5.93 1.97 -0.80
N LEU A 24 5.21 3.08 -0.71
CA LEU A 24 3.82 3.16 -0.30
C LEU A 24 2.93 3.29 -1.54
N ALA A 25 1.80 2.59 -1.55
CA ALA A 25 0.75 2.75 -2.54
C ALA A 25 -0.55 3.13 -1.85
N ALA A 26 -1.17 4.22 -2.29
CA ALA A 26 -2.46 4.70 -1.81
C ALA A 26 -3.39 4.92 -3.00
N VAL A 27 -4.67 4.61 -2.81
CA VAL A 27 -5.74 4.85 -3.77
C VAL A 27 -6.85 5.61 -3.04
N SER A 28 -7.29 6.72 -3.60
CA SER A 28 -8.53 7.37 -3.16
C SER A 28 -9.70 6.87 -4.00
N HIS A 29 -10.88 6.86 -3.40
CA HIS A 29 -12.12 6.46 -4.06
C HIS A 29 -13.15 7.56 -3.91
N ASN A 30 -14.13 7.59 -4.81
CA ASN A 30 -15.33 8.40 -4.65
C ASN A 30 -16.36 7.66 -3.78
N ASP A 31 -17.51 8.31 -3.56
CA ASP A 31 -18.62 7.79 -2.77
C ASP A 31 -19.22 6.49 -3.32
N LYS A 32 -18.98 6.18 -4.60
CA LYS A 32 -19.39 4.92 -5.24
C LYS A 32 -18.35 3.79 -5.11
N GLY A 33 -17.24 4.04 -4.43
CA GLY A 33 -16.14 3.09 -4.28
C GLY A 33 -15.24 2.94 -5.52
N HIS A 34 -15.39 3.83 -6.52
CA HIS A 34 -14.54 3.81 -7.71
C HIS A 34 -13.23 4.57 -7.44
N PRO A 35 -12.08 4.08 -7.93
CA PRO A 35 -10.79 4.72 -7.71
C PRO A 35 -10.72 6.01 -8.51
N VAL A 36 -10.26 7.09 -7.88
CA VAL A 36 -10.14 8.41 -8.51
C VAL A 36 -8.68 8.80 -8.69
N TYR A 37 -7.87 8.60 -7.65
CA TYR A 37 -6.45 8.90 -7.70
C TYR A 37 -5.64 7.74 -7.14
N MET A 38 -4.45 7.53 -7.71
CA MET A 38 -3.44 6.64 -7.15
C MET A 38 -2.14 7.39 -6.94
N ARG A 39 -1.48 7.12 -5.81
CA ARG A 39 -0.11 7.54 -5.56
C ARG A 39 0.75 6.34 -5.20
N MET A 40 1.85 6.19 -5.91
CA MET A 40 2.95 5.31 -5.51
C MET A 40 4.17 6.15 -5.20
N SER A 41 4.77 5.94 -4.05
CA SER A 41 5.89 6.75 -3.59
C SER A 41 6.95 5.87 -2.96
N LYS A 42 8.20 6.03 -3.39
CA LYS A 42 9.33 5.50 -2.66
C LYS A 42 9.36 6.12 -1.27
N ILE A 43 9.58 5.29 -0.26
CA ILE A 43 9.80 5.71 1.12
C ILE A 43 11.17 5.21 1.59
N SER A 44 11.71 5.79 2.65
CA SER A 44 13.03 5.35 3.15
C SER A 44 12.95 3.99 3.87
N SER A 45 11.85 3.74 4.58
CA SER A 45 11.63 2.58 5.45
C SER A 45 10.15 2.40 5.75
N PHE A 46 9.74 1.24 6.26
CA PHE A 46 8.37 1.04 6.75
C PHE A 46 8.29 1.36 8.25
N THR A 47 8.82 2.50 8.70
CA THR A 47 8.70 2.95 10.10
C THR A 47 7.48 3.87 10.26
N SER A 48 6.89 3.92 11.45
CA SER A 48 5.75 4.81 11.72
C SER A 48 6.09 6.28 11.45
N ASN A 49 7.28 6.74 11.83
CA ASN A 49 7.73 8.11 11.55
C ASN A 49 7.81 8.41 10.05
N GLU A 50 8.34 7.49 9.24
CA GLU A 50 8.41 7.66 7.79
C GLU A 50 7.02 7.72 7.17
N ILE A 51 6.12 6.85 7.64
CA ILE A 51 4.75 6.77 7.15
C ILE A 51 3.95 8.01 7.54
N ASN A 52 4.01 8.46 8.81
CA ASN A 52 3.34 9.69 9.25
C ASN A 52 3.86 10.89 8.47
N ARG A 53 5.18 11.01 8.29
CA ARG A 53 5.77 12.08 7.46
C ARG A 53 5.25 12.03 6.02
N TRP A 54 5.13 10.83 5.45
CA TRP A 54 4.59 10.68 4.10
C TRP A 54 3.12 11.07 4.04
N VAL A 55 2.31 10.67 5.03
CA VAL A 55 0.87 10.95 5.08
C VAL A 55 0.61 12.43 5.24
N SER A 56 1.24 13.11 6.21
CA SER A 56 1.10 14.56 6.41
C SER A 56 1.52 15.38 5.19
N LYS A 57 2.40 14.85 4.34
CA LYS A 57 2.86 15.52 3.13
C LYS A 57 1.89 15.38 1.96
N HIS A 58 1.09 14.31 1.90
CA HIS A 58 0.38 13.92 0.68
C HIS A 58 -1.13 13.76 0.85
N LEU A 59 -1.61 13.62 2.08
CA LEU A 59 -3.04 13.53 2.40
C LEU A 59 -3.45 14.77 3.19
N HIS A 60 -4.70 15.17 3.01
CA HIS A 60 -5.32 16.16 3.88
C HIS A 60 -5.53 15.56 5.28
N ASN A 61 -5.44 16.37 6.33
CA ASN A 61 -5.68 15.89 7.69
C ASN A 61 -7.12 15.36 7.85
N ASP A 62 -8.11 15.91 7.15
CA ASP A 62 -9.50 15.41 7.18
C ASP A 62 -9.73 14.07 6.43
N CYS A 63 -8.67 13.38 6.00
CA CYS A 63 -8.81 12.11 5.30
C CYS A 63 -9.21 10.96 6.24
N ILE A 64 -10.12 10.12 5.77
CA ILE A 64 -10.37 8.80 6.36
C ILE A 64 -9.46 7.80 5.66
N VAL A 65 -8.57 7.16 6.42
CA VAL A 65 -7.57 6.23 5.87
C VAL A 65 -7.86 4.81 6.35
N THR A 66 -7.92 3.87 5.40
CA THR A 66 -7.99 2.44 5.71
C THR A 66 -6.67 1.75 5.35
N THR A 67 -6.05 1.05 6.29
CA THR A 67 -4.79 0.30 6.07
C THR A 67 -4.92 -1.17 6.47
N ASP A 68 -3.98 -1.98 6.01
CA ASP A 68 -3.77 -3.29 6.64
C ASP A 68 -3.25 -3.11 8.08
N GLY A 69 -3.45 -4.13 8.92
CA GLY A 69 -3.07 -4.15 10.34
C GLY A 69 -1.57 -4.16 10.61
N TYR A 70 -0.77 -3.60 9.70
CA TYR A 70 0.67 -3.52 9.88
C TYR A 70 1.04 -2.46 10.91
N ARG A 71 1.89 -2.86 11.86
CA ARG A 71 2.26 -2.05 13.04
C ARG A 71 2.73 -0.62 12.70
N SER A 72 3.37 -0.42 11.56
CA SER A 72 3.87 0.91 11.19
C SER A 72 2.78 1.93 10.85
N PHE A 73 1.53 1.51 10.76
CA PHE A 73 0.37 2.40 10.64
C PHE A 73 -0.27 2.76 11.99
N SER A 74 0.25 2.26 13.12
CA SER A 74 -0.41 2.36 14.44
C SER A 74 -0.70 3.78 14.92
N ASN A 75 0.00 4.78 14.39
CA ASN A 75 -0.04 6.16 14.84
C ASN A 75 -0.60 7.11 13.77
N LEU A 76 -1.36 6.60 12.80
CA LEU A 76 -1.91 7.44 11.74
C LEU A 76 -2.95 8.44 12.25
N CYS A 77 -3.69 8.14 13.32
CA CYS A 77 -4.63 9.10 13.94
C CYS A 77 -3.96 10.41 14.41
N GLU A 78 -2.63 10.46 14.51
CA GLU A 78 -1.91 11.70 14.83
C GLU A 78 -1.89 12.69 13.65
N VAL A 79 -2.14 12.21 12.42
CA VAL A 79 -1.94 12.96 11.18
C VAL A 79 -3.14 12.90 10.23
N VAL A 80 -4.19 12.14 10.57
CA VAL A 80 -5.46 12.08 9.84
C VAL A 80 -6.65 12.04 10.80
N ASP A 81 -7.83 12.38 10.32
CA ASP A 81 -9.08 12.45 11.08
C ASP A 81 -9.51 11.07 11.60
N LEU A 82 -9.45 10.06 10.73
CA LEU A 82 -9.82 8.70 11.10
C LEU A 82 -8.94 7.66 10.42
N HIS A 83 -8.48 6.69 11.22
CA HIS A 83 -7.73 5.54 10.74
C HIS A 83 -8.44 4.23 11.05
N HIS A 84 -8.83 3.51 10.01
CA HIS A 84 -9.32 2.13 10.08
C HIS A 84 -8.18 1.15 9.79
N SER A 85 -7.75 0.43 10.82
CA SER A 85 -6.77 -0.65 10.70
C SER A 85 -7.48 -1.99 10.58
N ILE A 86 -7.39 -2.64 9.43
CA ILE A 86 -8.06 -3.93 9.18
C ILE A 86 -7.06 -5.07 9.39
N ASN A 87 -7.37 -6.01 10.30
CA ASN A 87 -6.68 -7.29 10.34
C ASN A 87 -7.05 -8.08 9.08
N THR A 88 -6.06 -8.38 8.25
CA THR A 88 -6.25 -9.09 6.97
C THR A 88 -6.15 -10.61 7.11
N GLU A 89 -6.09 -11.15 8.31
CA GLU A 89 -6.17 -12.59 8.53
C GLU A 89 -7.56 -13.10 8.15
N GLY A 90 -7.61 -14.15 7.31
CA GLY A 90 -8.86 -14.76 6.87
C GLY A 90 -9.70 -13.95 5.87
N ILE A 91 -9.38 -12.66 5.65
CA ILE A 91 -10.20 -11.79 4.78
C ILE A 91 -10.18 -12.24 3.31
N TYR A 92 -9.12 -12.93 2.87
CA TYR A 92 -9.01 -13.45 1.50
C TYR A 92 -9.71 -14.79 1.31
N ASN A 93 -10.31 -15.36 2.36
CA ASN A 93 -11.13 -16.58 2.25
C ASN A 93 -12.57 -16.26 1.81
N ASP A 94 -12.97 -15.00 1.90
CA ASP A 94 -14.22 -14.49 1.35
C ASP A 94 -13.98 -14.06 -0.11
N SER A 95 -14.63 -14.74 -1.04
CA SER A 95 -14.53 -14.46 -2.47
C SER A 95 -15.12 -13.11 -2.88
N ASP A 96 -16.04 -12.57 -2.08
CA ASP A 96 -16.70 -11.29 -2.34
C ASP A 96 -15.96 -10.11 -1.71
N ASN A 97 -14.84 -10.37 -1.03
CA ASN A 97 -14.07 -9.31 -0.39
C ASN A 97 -13.33 -8.44 -1.43
N THR A 98 -13.71 -7.17 -1.46
CA THR A 98 -13.12 -6.15 -2.34
C THR A 98 -12.10 -5.25 -1.62
N LEU A 99 -11.79 -5.51 -0.34
CA LEU A 99 -10.85 -4.71 0.44
C LEU A 99 -9.46 -4.71 -0.22
N PHE A 100 -8.94 -3.51 -0.43
CA PHE A 100 -7.68 -3.27 -1.15
C PHE A 100 -7.64 -3.78 -2.60
N HIS A 101 -8.77 -4.18 -3.20
CA HIS A 101 -8.84 -4.65 -4.58
C HIS A 101 -8.18 -3.66 -5.54
N TRP A 102 -8.57 -2.38 -5.48
CA TRP A 102 -8.02 -1.34 -6.35
C TRP A 102 -6.51 -1.12 -6.15
N VAL A 103 -6.04 -1.16 -4.90
CA VAL A 103 -4.60 -1.03 -4.60
C VAL A 103 -3.83 -2.18 -5.25
N ASN A 104 -4.29 -3.41 -5.09
CA ASN A 104 -3.65 -4.60 -5.63
C ASN A 104 -3.69 -4.63 -7.17
N THR A 105 -4.85 -4.33 -7.75
CA THR A 105 -5.05 -4.25 -9.20
C THR A 105 -4.12 -3.22 -9.84
N MET A 106 -4.08 -2.01 -9.30
CA MET A 106 -3.25 -0.95 -9.87
C MET A 106 -1.75 -1.23 -9.72
N ILE A 107 -1.32 -1.78 -8.59
CA ILE A 107 0.05 -2.27 -8.41
C ILE A 107 0.39 -3.35 -9.45
N GLY A 108 -0.53 -4.28 -9.71
CA GLY A 108 -0.39 -5.32 -10.73
C GLY A 108 -0.22 -4.73 -12.12
N ASN A 109 -1.06 -3.76 -12.50
CA ASN A 109 -1.01 -3.08 -13.79
C ASN A 109 0.34 -2.37 -14.00
N VAL A 110 0.84 -1.65 -13.00
CA VAL A 110 2.14 -0.98 -13.12
C VAL A 110 3.30 -1.97 -13.28
N LYS A 111 3.27 -3.11 -12.56
CA LYS A 111 4.29 -4.16 -12.76
C LYS A 111 4.26 -4.73 -14.17
N ARG A 112 3.06 -5.00 -14.70
CA ARG A 112 2.89 -5.51 -16.06
C ARG A 112 3.34 -4.50 -17.11
N ALA A 113 3.04 -3.22 -16.93
CA ALA A 113 3.48 -2.15 -17.82
C ALA A 113 5.00 -2.02 -17.88
N ILE A 114 5.68 -2.03 -16.72
CA ILE A 114 7.15 -2.02 -16.65
C ILE A 114 7.70 -3.26 -17.35
N HIS A 115 7.20 -4.45 -17.02
CA HIS A 115 7.68 -5.69 -17.62
C HIS A 115 7.49 -5.71 -19.15
N GLY A 116 6.34 -5.27 -19.64
CA GLY A 116 6.06 -5.18 -21.08
C GLY A 116 6.90 -4.15 -21.81
N THR A 117 7.32 -3.07 -21.14
CA THR A 117 8.15 -2.00 -21.75
C THR A 117 9.64 -2.38 -21.81
N TYR A 118 10.13 -3.14 -20.83
CA TYR A 118 11.55 -3.52 -20.72
C TYR A 118 11.81 -4.99 -21.08
N HIS A 119 10.85 -5.65 -21.74
CA HIS A 119 11.05 -6.90 -22.45
C HIS A 119 11.29 -6.61 -23.94
N SER A 120 12.56 -6.44 -24.29
CA SER A 120 13.13 -6.64 -25.61
C SER A 120 14.27 -7.63 -25.50
#